data_AF-A0A9D4UJT0-F1
#
_entry.id   AF-A0A9D4UJT0-F1
#
_cell.length_a   1.000
_cell.length_b   1.000
_cell.length_c   1.000
_cell.angle_alpha   90.00
_cell.angle_beta   90.00
_cell.angle_gamma   90.00
#
_symmetry.space_group_name_H-M   'P 1'
#
loop_
_entity.id
_entity.type
_entity.pdbx_description
1 polymer ?
#
loop_
_entity_poly.entity_id
_entity_poly.type
_entity_poly.pdbx_seq_one_letter_code
_entity_poly.pdbx_strand_id
1 'polypeptide(L)'
;MEIRMASKVSFLSLKWALLLLLSAGALTALFCATSHLPDTTAEHVKSGVIPMDVLYPMRRLNALRSDPLRTKVDALFKQAKDQIAAANAYAFNVRKSKLEMMKEVRLLSEQAETLKKLINRPQNRALLAAHMVNSEHLRAFEKEVKDRIQLSKQLIVEAKEYFDSQLRVQKLKDAIFFVNDQLTKAKKQGAYASLIAAKSIPQSLNCLSTRLMEERISNPSKYIDTRDPAPQFEDPNIYHYAIFSDNVLAASVVVNSAVANAKEPEKHVFHVVTDKMNFWAMKVWFIMRPPNNTTHIEVKAVEDYTFLNSSYVPVLRQLESANLQKFYFENQMENATKDATNMKFRNPKYLSIMNHLRFYLAEMYPKLHKILFLDDDVVVQKDLTALWELDLEGKVNAAVETCFGSFHRYDNYMNFSHPLIKERMNPKACAWAYGMNFFDLDAWRKERCTEEYHFWQNNNENRLLWKLGTLPPGLITYYKTTKPIDKSWHVLGLGYNPNIDQEKIETAAVIHYNGNMKPWLDLAMKQYKHYWTRYVDFEMEFIQSCNFGY
;
A
#
# COMPACT_ATOMS: atom_id res chain seq x y z
N MET A 1 16.74 -32.24 28.93
CA MET A 1 15.89 -31.62 27.89
C MET A 1 14.41 -31.57 28.30
N GLU A 2 14.09 -31.45 29.60
CA GLU A 2 12.69 -31.45 30.10
C GLU A 2 12.29 -30.21 30.91
N ILE A 3 13.20 -29.27 31.19
CA ILE A 3 12.88 -28.10 32.04
C ILE A 3 12.41 -26.88 31.21
N ARG A 4 12.50 -26.90 29.87
CA ARG A 4 12.05 -25.79 29.00
C ARG A 4 10.61 -25.91 28.45
N MET A 5 9.90 -26.99 28.75
CA MET A 5 8.48 -27.14 28.36
C MET A 5 7.51 -26.61 29.43
N ALA A 6 7.93 -26.53 30.71
CA ALA A 6 7.06 -26.08 31.81
C ALA A 6 6.81 -24.56 31.85
N SER A 7 7.71 -23.72 31.31
CA SER A 7 7.53 -22.25 31.34
C SER A 7 6.66 -21.68 30.21
N LYS A 8 6.44 -22.43 29.11
CA LYS A 8 5.54 -22.02 28.02
C LYS A 8 4.08 -22.38 28.26
N VAL A 9 3.81 -23.41 29.06
CA VAL A 9 2.44 -23.83 29.41
C VAL A 9 1.82 -22.90 30.48
N SER A 10 2.63 -22.38 31.41
CA SER A 10 2.15 -21.44 32.44
C SER A 10 1.75 -20.07 31.86
N PHE A 11 2.48 -19.54 30.89
CA PHE A 11 2.17 -18.23 30.27
C PHE A 11 0.94 -18.24 29.35
N LEU A 12 0.62 -19.38 28.70
CA LEU A 12 -0.65 -19.51 27.99
C LEU A 12 -1.82 -19.66 28.98
N SER A 13 -1.64 -20.39 30.07
CA SER A 13 -2.70 -20.53 31.10
C SER A 13 -3.07 -19.21 31.77
N LEU A 14 -2.10 -18.30 31.98
CA LEU A 14 -2.34 -16.98 32.56
C LEU A 14 -3.09 -16.04 31.60
N LYS A 15 -2.85 -16.14 30.28
CA LYS A 15 -3.57 -15.35 29.26
C LYS A 15 -5.01 -15.84 29.05
N TRP A 16 -5.25 -17.14 29.16
CA TRP A 16 -6.61 -17.70 29.14
C TRP A 16 -7.36 -17.41 30.45
N ALA A 17 -6.68 -17.41 31.60
CA ALA A 17 -7.27 -17.00 32.89
C ALA A 17 -7.63 -15.50 32.93
N LEU A 18 -6.82 -14.62 32.32
CA LEU A 18 -7.16 -13.19 32.19
C LEU A 18 -8.34 -12.95 31.22
N LEU A 19 -8.45 -13.73 30.14
CA LEU A 19 -9.60 -13.67 29.23
C LEU A 19 -10.89 -14.21 29.88
N LEU A 20 -10.79 -15.21 30.76
CA LEU A 20 -11.89 -15.73 31.56
C LEU A 20 -12.30 -14.80 32.71
N LEU A 21 -11.36 -14.06 33.30
CA LEU A 21 -11.66 -13.01 34.30
C LEU A 21 -12.29 -11.76 33.66
N LEU A 22 -11.91 -11.42 32.43
CA LEU A 22 -12.53 -10.33 31.66
C LEU A 22 -13.94 -10.69 31.14
N SER A 23 -14.24 -11.97 30.92
CA SER A 23 -15.61 -12.42 30.60
C SER A 23 -16.50 -12.61 31.83
N ALA A 24 -15.93 -12.88 33.01
CA ALA A 24 -16.65 -12.93 34.28
C ALA A 24 -16.99 -11.53 34.83
N GLY A 25 -16.17 -10.51 34.56
CA GLY A 25 -16.42 -9.11 34.97
C GLY A 25 -17.55 -8.41 34.21
N ALA A 26 -17.97 -8.94 33.06
CA ALA A 26 -19.10 -8.40 32.29
C ALA A 26 -20.48 -8.96 32.75
N LEU A 27 -20.49 -9.90 33.71
CA LEU A 27 -21.69 -10.59 34.18
C LEU A 27 -22.25 -10.07 35.51
N THR A 28 -21.65 -9.04 36.12
CA THR A 28 -22.03 -8.55 37.47
C THR A 28 -22.40 -7.06 37.56
N ALA A 29 -22.56 -6.34 36.44
CA ALA A 29 -23.08 -4.95 36.44
C ALA A 29 -24.54 -4.85 35.95
N LEU A 30 -25.31 -5.94 36.03
CA LEU A 30 -26.76 -5.91 36.03
C LEU A 30 -27.21 -6.10 37.49
N PHE A 31 -27.53 -5.01 38.19
CA PHE A 31 -28.76 -4.84 39.00
C PHE A 31 -28.73 -3.51 39.78
N CYS A 32 -29.87 -2.80 39.73
CA CYS A 32 -30.30 -1.64 40.53
C CYS A 32 -29.78 -0.22 40.19
N ALA A 33 -30.59 0.51 39.43
CA ALA A 33 -31.23 1.76 39.90
C ALA A 33 -32.51 2.06 39.10
N THR A 34 -33.62 2.19 39.83
CA THR A 34 -34.95 2.74 39.45
C THR A 34 -34.80 4.23 39.03
N SER A 35 -35.66 4.93 38.28
CA SER A 35 -37.12 4.91 38.07
C SER A 35 -37.54 6.00 37.05
N HIS A 36 -38.75 5.84 36.48
CA HIS A 36 -39.68 6.83 35.87
C HIS A 36 -39.64 7.13 34.34
N LEU A 37 -40.77 6.75 33.70
CA LEU A 37 -41.36 7.16 32.40
C LEU A 37 -41.88 8.63 32.44
N PRO A 38 -42.50 9.17 31.37
CA PRO A 38 -42.23 9.09 29.92
C PRO A 38 -42.24 10.50 29.27
N ASP A 39 -41.86 10.62 27.99
CA ASP A 39 -42.61 11.57 27.15
C ASP A 39 -42.64 11.18 25.67
N THR A 40 -43.84 11.31 25.14
CA THR A 40 -44.28 10.97 23.80
C THR A 40 -44.24 12.21 22.92
N THR A 41 -43.53 12.16 21.80
CA THR A 41 -43.90 12.97 20.62
C THR A 41 -43.68 12.14 19.37
N ALA A 42 -44.79 11.61 18.85
CA ALA A 42 -44.89 11.19 17.47
C ALA A 42 -44.88 12.42 16.58
N GLU A 43 -43.89 12.56 15.70
CA GLU A 43 -43.97 13.49 14.58
C GLU A 43 -44.20 12.74 13.27
N HIS A 44 -45.24 13.21 12.59
CA HIS A 44 -45.79 12.72 11.34
C HIS A 44 -44.76 12.69 10.21
N VAL A 45 -44.65 11.53 9.57
CA VAL A 45 -44.16 11.41 8.19
C VAL A 45 -45.16 12.12 7.27
N LYS A 46 -44.77 13.26 6.70
CA LYS A 46 -45.41 13.82 5.50
C LYS A 46 -44.51 13.59 4.29
N SER A 47 -45.04 12.83 3.35
CA SER A 47 -44.56 12.69 1.98
C SER A 47 -44.63 14.05 1.28
N GLY A 48 -43.49 14.55 0.79
CA GLY A 48 -43.41 15.73 -0.06
C GLY A 48 -42.43 15.49 -1.19
N VAL A 49 -42.95 15.41 -2.41
CA VAL A 49 -42.21 15.36 -3.67
C VAL A 49 -41.39 16.66 -3.82
N ILE A 50 -40.10 16.55 -4.11
CA ILE A 50 -39.24 17.70 -4.45
C ILE A 50 -38.98 17.67 -5.97
N PRO A 51 -39.25 18.77 -6.71
CA PRO A 51 -38.92 18.86 -8.13
C PRO A 51 -37.43 19.03 -8.36
N MET A 52 -36.95 18.44 -9.46
CA MET A 52 -35.62 18.64 -10.01
C MET A 52 -35.51 20.08 -10.52
N ASP A 53 -34.59 20.87 -9.97
CA ASP A 53 -34.08 22.04 -10.68
C ASP A 53 -32.59 22.22 -10.42
N VAL A 54 -31.90 22.49 -11.52
CA VAL A 54 -30.45 22.49 -11.69
C VAL A 54 -29.89 23.83 -11.21
N LEU A 55 -29.02 23.83 -10.20
CA LEU A 55 -28.11 24.93 -9.94
C LEU A 55 -26.78 24.40 -9.37
N TYR A 56 -25.72 24.44 -10.18
CA TYR A 56 -24.35 24.19 -9.75
C TYR A 56 -23.87 25.33 -8.84
N PRO A 57 -23.51 25.10 -7.55
CA PRO A 57 -22.74 26.07 -6.81
C PRO A 57 -21.26 25.82 -7.11
N MET A 58 -20.65 26.77 -7.82
CA MET A 58 -19.21 26.94 -7.89
C MET A 58 -18.67 27.07 -6.44
N ARG A 59 -18.10 25.99 -5.89
CA ARG A 59 -17.45 26.03 -4.57
C ARG A 59 -16.05 26.61 -4.74
N ARG A 60 -15.88 27.89 -4.42
CA ARG A 60 -14.59 28.42 -3.94
C ARG A 60 -14.24 27.65 -2.65
N LEU A 61 -13.35 26.68 -2.75
CA LEU A 61 -12.77 26.02 -1.59
C LEU A 61 -11.59 26.86 -1.12
N ASN A 62 -11.80 27.60 -0.02
CA ASN A 62 -10.69 28.13 0.76
C ASN A 62 -9.81 26.95 1.18
N ALA A 63 -8.53 27.02 0.81
CA ALA A 63 -7.49 26.10 1.23
C ALA A 63 -7.46 26.01 2.77
N LEU A 64 -8.02 24.94 3.32
CA LEU A 64 -7.88 24.65 4.74
C LEU A 64 -6.59 23.87 4.95
N ARG A 65 -5.64 24.49 5.65
CA ARG A 65 -4.78 23.77 6.61
C ARG A 65 -5.67 22.75 7.32
N SER A 66 -5.48 21.45 7.06
CA SER A 66 -6.20 20.43 7.82
C SER A 66 -5.69 20.46 9.25
N ASP A 67 -6.42 21.18 10.11
CA ASP A 67 -6.15 21.23 11.54
C ASP A 67 -6.05 19.78 12.07
N PRO A 68 -4.91 19.38 12.66
CA PRO A 68 -4.75 18.06 13.25
C PRO A 68 -5.85 17.75 14.28
N LEU A 69 -6.35 18.78 14.98
CA LEU A 69 -7.47 18.66 15.92
C LEU A 69 -8.77 18.35 15.19
N ARG A 70 -9.01 18.92 14.01
CA ARG A 70 -10.20 18.62 13.21
C ARG A 70 -10.22 17.16 12.75
N THR A 71 -9.07 16.64 12.33
CA THR A 71 -8.92 15.23 11.94
C THR A 71 -9.17 14.30 13.12
N LYS A 72 -8.68 14.66 14.32
CA LYS A 72 -8.95 13.93 15.56
C LYS A 72 -10.43 13.97 15.94
N VAL A 73 -11.10 15.11 15.79
CA VAL A 73 -12.54 15.25 16.02
C VAL A 73 -13.33 14.38 15.06
N ASP A 74 -13.03 14.42 13.76
CA ASP A 74 -13.72 13.58 12.77
C ASP A 74 -13.54 12.08 13.06
N ALA A 75 -12.34 11.68 13.51
CA ALA A 75 -12.08 10.31 13.96
C ALA A 75 -12.92 9.91 15.19
N LEU A 76 -13.04 10.80 16.19
CA LEU A 76 -13.88 10.57 17.38
C LEU A 76 -15.36 10.47 17.03
N PHE A 77 -15.87 11.34 16.15
CA PHE A 77 -17.26 11.28 15.68
C PHE A 77 -17.54 9.99 14.90
N LYS A 78 -16.59 9.55 14.06
CA LYS A 78 -16.69 8.28 13.38
C LYS A 78 -16.72 7.11 14.37
N GLN A 79 -15.80 7.10 15.34
CA GLN A 79 -15.77 6.08 16.39
C GLN A 79 -17.09 6.04 17.17
N ALA A 80 -17.66 7.20 17.54
CA ALA A 80 -18.94 7.27 18.22
C ALA A 80 -20.10 6.71 17.37
N LYS A 81 -20.15 7.05 16.07
CA LYS A 81 -21.15 6.49 15.14
C LYS A 81 -21.02 4.97 15.01
N ASP A 82 -19.80 4.47 14.89
CA ASP A 82 -19.52 3.03 14.81
C ASP A 82 -19.97 2.32 16.09
N GLN A 83 -19.75 2.92 17.27
CA GLN A 83 -20.23 2.39 18.56
C GLN A 83 -21.76 2.41 18.68
N ILE A 84 -22.43 3.47 18.22
CA ILE A 84 -23.91 3.53 18.19
C ILE A 84 -24.47 2.43 17.28
N ALA A 85 -23.89 2.25 16.10
CA ALA A 85 -24.31 1.22 15.17
C ALA A 85 -24.12 -0.18 15.77
N ALA A 86 -22.98 -0.44 16.42
CA ALA A 86 -22.73 -1.69 17.12
C ALA A 86 -23.77 -1.92 18.24
N ALA A 87 -23.97 -0.94 19.12
CA ALA A 87 -24.92 -1.03 20.23
C ALA A 87 -26.35 -1.33 19.74
N ASN A 88 -26.80 -0.66 18.68
CA ASN A 88 -28.12 -0.90 18.08
C ASN A 88 -28.23 -2.29 17.46
N ALA A 89 -27.19 -2.77 16.77
CA ALA A 89 -27.17 -4.12 16.21
C ALA A 89 -27.24 -5.20 17.31
N TYR A 90 -26.50 -5.02 18.41
CA TYR A 90 -26.59 -5.91 19.57
C TYR A 90 -27.97 -5.87 20.21
N ALA A 91 -28.53 -4.68 20.46
CA ALA A 91 -29.85 -4.54 21.05
C ALA A 91 -30.94 -5.20 20.18
N PHE A 92 -30.87 -5.03 18.86
CA PHE A 92 -31.77 -5.69 17.92
C PHE A 92 -31.65 -7.21 17.98
N ASN A 93 -30.43 -7.74 17.92
CA ASN A 93 -30.18 -9.19 17.97
C ASN A 93 -30.65 -9.80 19.30
N VAL A 94 -30.38 -9.16 20.43
CA VAL A 94 -30.85 -9.61 21.74
C VAL A 94 -32.38 -9.64 21.80
N ARG A 95 -33.06 -8.59 21.31
CA ARG A 95 -34.52 -8.55 21.24
C ARG A 95 -35.08 -9.66 20.36
N LYS A 96 -34.51 -9.85 19.16
CA LYS A 96 -34.90 -10.90 18.22
C LYS A 96 -34.74 -12.29 18.83
N SER A 97 -33.56 -12.60 19.37
CA SER A 97 -33.30 -13.90 19.99
C SER A 97 -34.21 -14.19 21.19
N LYS A 98 -34.52 -13.17 22.01
CA LYS A 98 -35.48 -13.32 23.12
C LYS A 98 -36.87 -13.66 22.62
N LEU A 99 -37.37 -12.96 21.60
CA LEU A 99 -38.69 -13.19 21.02
C LEU A 99 -38.83 -14.59 20.42
N GLU A 100 -37.85 -15.02 19.62
CA GLU A 100 -37.85 -16.37 19.04
C GLU A 100 -37.78 -17.46 20.12
N MET A 101 -36.91 -17.30 21.13
CA MET A 101 -36.84 -18.24 22.24
C MET A 101 -38.17 -18.36 23.01
N MET A 102 -38.85 -17.24 23.25
CA MET A 102 -40.17 -17.25 23.90
C MET A 102 -41.23 -17.98 23.04
N LYS A 103 -41.18 -17.81 21.73
CA LYS A 103 -42.07 -18.51 20.79
C LYS A 103 -41.85 -20.02 20.84
N GLU A 104 -40.60 -20.48 20.82
CA GLU A 104 -40.28 -21.91 20.91
C GLU A 104 -40.73 -22.54 22.23
N VAL A 105 -40.49 -21.86 23.36
CA VAL A 105 -40.95 -22.32 24.69
C VAL A 105 -42.48 -22.47 24.73
N ARG A 106 -43.21 -21.53 24.12
CA ARG A 106 -44.67 -21.59 24.04
C ARG A 106 -45.13 -22.80 23.23
N LEU A 107 -44.56 -23.04 22.04
CA LEU A 107 -44.92 -24.17 21.18
C LEU A 107 -44.68 -25.51 21.87
N LEU A 108 -43.53 -25.67 22.53
CA LEU A 108 -43.20 -26.88 23.29
C LEU A 108 -44.17 -27.11 24.46
N SER A 109 -44.54 -26.04 25.17
CA SER A 109 -45.50 -26.11 26.30
C SER A 109 -46.91 -26.49 25.82
N GLU A 110 -47.37 -25.92 24.71
CA GLU A 110 -48.66 -26.25 24.09
C GLU A 110 -48.70 -27.72 23.61
N GLN A 111 -47.60 -28.22 23.03
CA GLN A 111 -47.51 -29.63 22.65
C GLN A 111 -47.51 -30.57 23.87
N ALA A 112 -46.78 -30.23 24.93
CA ALA A 112 -46.76 -31.02 26.16
C ALA A 112 -48.16 -31.14 26.78
N GLU A 113 -48.91 -30.03 26.86
CA GLU A 113 -50.29 -30.05 27.34
C GLU A 113 -51.24 -30.80 26.40
N THR A 114 -51.02 -30.72 25.09
CA THR A 114 -51.80 -31.48 24.10
C THR A 114 -51.59 -32.99 24.27
N LEU A 115 -50.35 -33.45 24.41
CA LEU A 115 -50.01 -34.85 24.69
C LEU A 115 -50.60 -35.32 26.03
N LYS A 116 -50.50 -34.48 27.06
CA LYS A 116 -51.07 -34.77 28.39
C LYS A 116 -52.60 -34.91 28.32
N LYS A 117 -53.29 -34.02 27.60
CA LYS A 117 -54.73 -34.13 27.36
C LYS A 117 -55.08 -35.40 26.60
N LEU A 118 -54.33 -35.73 25.55
CA LEU A 118 -54.54 -36.92 24.72
C LEU A 118 -54.46 -38.21 25.55
N ILE A 119 -53.42 -38.37 26.38
CA ILE A 119 -53.24 -39.56 27.22
C ILE A 119 -54.30 -39.64 28.33
N ASN A 120 -54.76 -38.49 28.85
CA ASN A 120 -55.76 -38.44 29.92
C ASN A 120 -57.22 -38.47 29.44
N ARG A 121 -57.50 -38.52 28.13
CA ARG A 121 -58.87 -38.67 27.63
C ARG A 121 -59.48 -39.95 28.21
N PRO A 122 -60.72 -39.93 28.76
CA PRO A 122 -61.32 -41.10 29.40
C PRO A 122 -61.28 -42.36 28.54
N GLN A 123 -61.59 -42.22 27.24
CA GLN A 123 -61.55 -43.32 26.26
C GLN A 123 -60.15 -43.92 26.05
N ASN A 124 -59.10 -43.10 26.14
CA ASN A 124 -57.70 -43.54 25.97
C ASN A 124 -57.15 -44.10 27.28
N ARG A 125 -57.53 -43.52 28.43
CA ARG A 125 -57.16 -44.02 29.75
C ARG A 125 -57.82 -45.37 30.07
N ALA A 126 -59.03 -45.59 29.57
CA ALA A 126 -59.72 -46.87 29.68
C ALA A 126 -58.94 -48.02 29.01
N LEU A 127 -58.11 -47.74 28.00
CA LEU A 127 -57.23 -48.75 27.37
C LEU A 127 -56.22 -49.36 28.37
N LEU A 128 -55.86 -48.65 29.44
CA LEU A 128 -54.92 -49.14 30.47
C LEU A 128 -55.57 -50.11 31.46
N ALA A 129 -56.88 -50.02 31.65
CA ALA A 129 -57.64 -50.82 32.62
C ALA A 129 -58.56 -51.87 31.97
N ALA A 130 -58.60 -51.93 30.64
CA ALA A 130 -59.48 -52.81 29.88
C ALA A 130 -58.93 -54.25 29.83
N HIS A 131 -59.78 -55.23 30.16
CA HIS A 131 -59.46 -56.66 30.00
C HIS A 131 -59.43 -57.10 28.52
N MET A 132 -60.20 -56.44 27.64
CA MET A 132 -60.16 -56.60 26.19
C MET A 132 -60.16 -55.24 25.51
N VAL A 133 -59.21 -54.99 24.60
CA VAL A 133 -59.01 -53.70 23.94
C VAL A 133 -59.65 -53.69 22.56
N ASN A 134 -60.42 -52.66 22.24
CA ASN A 134 -60.95 -52.44 20.89
C ASN A 134 -59.81 -52.07 19.92
N SER A 135 -59.60 -52.89 18.90
CA SER A 135 -58.54 -52.75 17.89
C SER A 135 -58.61 -51.44 17.10
N GLU A 136 -59.80 -50.95 16.77
CA GLU A 136 -59.99 -49.71 16.00
C GLU A 136 -59.66 -48.47 16.85
N HIS A 137 -60.13 -48.46 18.11
CA HIS A 137 -59.79 -47.40 19.06
C HIS A 137 -58.29 -47.38 19.39
N LEU A 138 -57.65 -48.54 19.51
CA LEU A 138 -56.21 -48.64 19.73
C LEU A 138 -55.43 -48.08 18.53
N ARG A 139 -55.80 -48.44 17.30
CA ARG A 139 -55.16 -47.92 16.08
C ARG A 139 -55.30 -46.40 15.95
N ALA A 140 -56.47 -45.85 16.27
CA ALA A 140 -56.71 -44.41 16.22
C ALA A 140 -55.86 -43.66 17.26
N PHE A 141 -55.81 -44.16 18.50
CA PHE A 141 -54.96 -43.61 19.55
C PHE A 141 -53.47 -43.71 19.21
N GLU A 142 -53.02 -44.87 18.72
CA GLU A 142 -51.64 -45.11 18.32
C GLU A 142 -51.19 -44.13 17.23
N LYS A 143 -52.03 -43.90 16.22
CA LYS A 143 -51.77 -42.93 15.15
C LYS A 143 -51.64 -41.51 15.71
N GLU A 144 -52.64 -41.06 16.48
CA GLU A 144 -52.64 -39.69 17.03
C GLU A 144 -51.44 -39.45 17.97
N VAL A 145 -51.07 -40.43 18.80
CA VAL A 145 -49.88 -40.34 19.68
C VAL A 145 -48.59 -40.32 18.86
N LYS A 146 -48.46 -41.17 17.85
CA LYS A 146 -47.27 -41.19 16.98
C LYS A 146 -47.09 -39.86 16.26
N ASP A 147 -48.15 -39.28 15.72
CA ASP A 147 -48.11 -37.99 15.03
C ASP A 147 -47.68 -36.86 16.00
N ARG A 148 -48.19 -36.85 17.24
CA ARG A 148 -47.82 -35.86 18.26
C ARG A 148 -46.39 -36.03 18.76
N ILE A 149 -45.91 -37.27 18.91
CA ILE A 149 -44.51 -37.55 19.25
C ILE A 149 -43.58 -37.08 18.13
N GLN A 150 -43.96 -37.32 16.87
CA GLN A 150 -43.17 -36.88 15.71
C GLN A 150 -43.06 -35.36 15.65
N LEU A 151 -44.18 -34.65 15.83
CA LEU A 151 -44.19 -33.18 15.89
C LEU A 151 -43.34 -32.65 17.05
N SER A 152 -43.42 -33.29 18.22
CA SER A 152 -42.60 -32.90 19.39
C SER A 152 -41.10 -33.04 19.10
N LYS A 153 -40.69 -34.12 18.41
CA LYS A 153 -39.29 -34.31 17.99
C LYS A 153 -38.83 -33.22 17.03
N GLN A 154 -39.68 -32.80 16.09
CA GLN A 154 -39.37 -31.73 15.13
C GLN A 154 -39.16 -30.38 15.85
N LEU A 155 -40.10 -29.97 16.71
CA LEU A 155 -39.99 -28.73 17.48
C LEU A 155 -38.75 -28.72 18.38
N ILE A 156 -38.40 -29.85 19.01
CA ILE A 156 -37.18 -29.95 19.82
C ILE A 156 -35.94 -29.70 18.95
N VAL A 157 -35.89 -30.25 17.73
CA VAL A 157 -34.76 -30.05 16.81
C VAL A 157 -34.64 -28.61 16.36
N GLU A 158 -35.75 -27.96 15.99
CA GLU A 158 -35.77 -26.54 15.60
C GLU A 158 -35.32 -25.64 16.75
N ALA A 159 -35.77 -25.93 17.96
CA ALA A 159 -35.43 -25.15 19.13
C ALA A 159 -33.96 -25.33 19.59
N LYS A 160 -33.23 -26.37 19.12
CA LYS A 160 -31.82 -26.64 19.51
C LYS A 160 -30.91 -25.45 19.33
N GLU A 161 -31.13 -24.64 18.30
CA GLU A 161 -30.34 -23.42 18.06
C GLU A 161 -30.38 -22.41 19.24
N TYR A 162 -31.41 -22.48 20.08
CA TYR A 162 -31.60 -21.55 21.18
C TYR A 162 -31.06 -22.02 22.54
N PHE A 163 -30.74 -23.31 22.70
CA PHE A 163 -30.25 -23.85 23.98
C PHE A 163 -28.98 -24.71 23.85
N ASP A 164 -28.65 -25.20 22.66
CA ASP A 164 -27.40 -25.92 22.42
C ASP A 164 -26.22 -24.93 22.29
N SER A 165 -25.48 -24.79 23.38
CA SER A 165 -24.29 -23.94 23.43
C SER A 165 -23.20 -24.39 22.45
N GLN A 166 -23.06 -25.69 22.17
CA GLN A 166 -22.06 -26.20 21.22
C GLN A 166 -22.43 -25.82 19.79
N LEU A 167 -23.72 -25.97 19.42
CA LEU A 167 -24.21 -25.56 18.11
C LEU A 167 -24.03 -24.05 17.88
N ARG A 168 -24.29 -23.23 18.90
CA ARG A 168 -24.07 -21.77 18.84
C ARG A 168 -22.59 -21.41 18.67
N VAL A 169 -21.71 -22.07 19.43
CA VAL A 169 -20.25 -21.88 19.28
C VAL A 169 -19.79 -22.28 17.88
N GLN A 170 -20.31 -23.38 17.33
CA GLN A 170 -19.97 -23.81 15.98
C GLN A 170 -20.45 -22.80 14.92
N LYS A 171 -21.71 -22.36 14.98
CA LYS A 171 -22.24 -21.33 14.08
C LYS A 171 -21.44 -20.02 14.13
N LEU A 172 -21.02 -19.61 15.33
CA LEU A 172 -20.17 -18.42 15.50
C LEU A 172 -18.78 -18.63 14.87
N LYS A 173 -18.16 -19.79 15.06
CA LYS A 173 -16.88 -20.13 14.41
C LYS A 173 -17.01 -20.10 12.90
N ASP A 174 -18.07 -20.68 12.35
CA ASP A 174 -18.32 -20.70 10.90
C ASP A 174 -18.53 -19.29 10.36
N ALA A 175 -19.25 -18.43 11.08
CA ALA A 175 -19.42 -17.02 10.72
C ALA A 175 -18.11 -16.23 10.78
N ILE A 176 -17.27 -16.44 11.81
CA ILE A 176 -15.94 -15.82 11.91
C ILE A 176 -15.07 -16.26 10.75
N PHE A 177 -15.05 -17.55 10.42
CA PHE A 177 -14.27 -18.08 9.29
C PHE A 177 -14.75 -17.47 7.97
N PHE A 178 -16.06 -17.41 7.75
CA PHE A 178 -16.67 -16.80 6.56
C PHE A 178 -16.31 -15.32 6.41
N VAL A 179 -16.44 -14.53 7.48
CA VAL A 179 -16.09 -13.09 7.46
C VAL A 179 -14.58 -12.91 7.24
N ASN A 180 -13.74 -13.75 7.85
CA ASN A 180 -12.28 -13.68 7.67
C ASN A 180 -11.86 -14.06 6.23
N ASP A 181 -12.52 -15.03 5.61
CA ASP A 181 -12.33 -15.37 4.19
C ASP A 181 -12.72 -14.19 3.28
N GLN A 182 -13.87 -13.58 3.52
CA GLN A 182 -14.31 -12.39 2.76
C GLN A 182 -13.37 -11.20 2.95
N LEU A 183 -12.89 -10.95 4.18
CA LEU A 183 -11.89 -9.91 4.45
C LEU A 183 -10.59 -10.19 3.69
N THR A 184 -10.16 -11.45 3.64
CA THR A 184 -8.95 -11.85 2.91
C THR A 184 -9.12 -11.63 1.40
N LYS A 185 -10.28 -12.01 0.84
CA LYS A 185 -10.62 -11.76 -0.57
C LYS A 185 -10.65 -10.26 -0.89
N ALA A 186 -11.32 -9.46 -0.06
CA ALA A 186 -11.39 -8.01 -0.22
C ALA A 186 -9.99 -7.36 -0.12
N LYS A 187 -9.14 -7.80 0.83
CA LYS A 187 -7.74 -7.35 0.93
C LYS A 187 -6.93 -7.65 -0.33
N LYS A 188 -7.06 -8.87 -0.88
CA LYS A 188 -6.39 -9.26 -2.14
C LYS A 188 -6.86 -8.40 -3.32
N GLN A 189 -8.16 -8.21 -3.48
CA GLN A 189 -8.74 -7.36 -4.52
C GLN A 189 -8.30 -5.90 -4.38
N GLY A 190 -8.34 -5.34 -3.17
CA GLY A 190 -7.88 -3.98 -2.89
C GLY A 190 -6.39 -3.79 -3.19
N ALA A 191 -5.54 -4.76 -2.82
CA ALA A 191 -4.11 -4.73 -3.17
C ALA A 191 -3.89 -4.79 -4.69
N TYR A 192 -4.70 -5.58 -5.41
CA TYR A 192 -4.61 -5.65 -6.86
C TYR A 192 -5.04 -4.34 -7.55
N ALA A 193 -6.19 -3.78 -7.17
CA ALA A 193 -6.67 -2.51 -7.69
C ALA A 193 -5.65 -1.38 -7.42
N SER A 194 -5.08 -1.36 -6.21
CA SER A 194 -4.02 -0.40 -5.85
C SER A 194 -2.78 -0.57 -6.73
N LEU A 195 -2.41 -1.81 -7.08
CA LEU A 195 -1.27 -2.09 -7.95
C LEU A 195 -1.53 -1.63 -9.40
N ILE A 196 -2.74 -1.82 -9.92
CA ILE A 196 -3.12 -1.32 -11.25
C ILE A 196 -3.03 0.20 -11.26
N ALA A 197 -3.70 0.86 -10.31
CA ALA A 197 -3.72 2.32 -10.22
C ALA A 197 -2.32 2.94 -10.03
N ALA A 198 -1.42 2.26 -9.29
CA ALA A 198 -0.04 2.70 -9.16
C ALA A 198 0.82 2.52 -10.42
N LYS A 199 0.41 1.66 -11.36
CA LYS A 199 1.10 1.40 -12.63
C LYS A 199 0.54 2.20 -13.79
N SER A 200 -0.75 2.52 -13.77
CA SER A 200 -1.40 3.32 -14.80
C SER A 200 -0.87 4.75 -14.79
N ILE A 201 -0.72 5.35 -15.97
CA ILE A 201 -0.44 6.78 -16.10
C ILE A 201 -1.76 7.53 -15.82
N PRO A 202 -1.82 8.41 -14.80
CA PRO A 202 -2.97 9.24 -14.55
C PRO A 202 -3.34 10.10 -15.76
N GLN A 203 -4.64 10.31 -15.96
CA GLN A 203 -5.13 11.14 -17.06
C GLN A 203 -4.56 12.56 -17.02
N SER A 204 -4.38 13.13 -15.83
CA SER A 204 -3.77 14.45 -15.62
C SER A 204 -2.32 14.52 -16.11
N LEU A 205 -1.50 13.51 -15.79
CA LEU A 205 -0.11 13.42 -16.26
C LEU A 205 -0.03 13.24 -17.77
N ASN A 206 -0.87 12.36 -18.34
CA ASN A 206 -0.92 12.19 -19.79
C ASN A 206 -1.39 13.49 -20.50
N CYS A 207 -2.37 14.19 -19.93
CA CYS A 207 -2.81 15.49 -20.42
C CYS A 207 -1.65 16.50 -20.43
N LEU A 208 -0.90 16.60 -19.33
CA LEU A 208 0.22 17.53 -19.21
C LEU A 208 1.28 17.29 -20.28
N SER A 209 1.78 16.06 -20.42
CA SER A 209 2.77 15.71 -21.45
C SER A 209 2.24 16.02 -22.86
N THR A 210 0.96 15.75 -23.13
CA THR A 210 0.34 16.03 -24.43
C THR A 210 0.25 17.53 -24.71
N ARG A 211 -0.15 18.35 -23.72
CA ARG A 211 -0.26 19.80 -23.86
C ARG A 211 1.10 20.48 -24.08
N LEU A 212 2.13 20.02 -23.37
CA LEU A 212 3.50 20.52 -23.57
C LEU A 212 4.02 20.19 -24.97
N MET A 213 3.70 19.00 -25.49
CA MET A 213 4.00 18.62 -26.87
C MET A 213 3.25 19.47 -27.90
N GLU A 214 1.96 19.72 -27.66
CA GLU A 214 1.15 20.63 -28.47
C GLU A 214 1.76 22.03 -28.52
N GLU A 215 2.14 22.59 -27.37
CA GLU A 215 2.79 23.91 -27.27
C GLU A 215 4.08 23.98 -28.10
N ARG A 216 4.91 22.93 -28.07
CA ARG A 216 6.09 22.86 -28.95
C ARG A 216 5.73 22.90 -30.42
N ILE A 217 4.73 22.10 -30.82
CA ILE A 217 4.33 21.98 -32.23
C ILE A 217 3.74 23.29 -32.74
N SER A 218 2.96 23.98 -31.90
CA SER A 218 2.37 25.28 -32.21
C SER A 218 3.39 26.42 -32.22
N ASN A 219 4.44 26.34 -31.39
CA ASN A 219 5.45 27.38 -31.23
C ASN A 219 6.90 26.88 -31.42
N PRO A 220 7.24 26.29 -32.58
CA PRO A 220 8.52 25.58 -32.76
C PRO A 220 9.74 26.50 -32.61
N SER A 221 9.61 27.77 -32.99
CA SER A 221 10.70 28.77 -32.90
C SER A 221 11.12 29.09 -31.46
N LYS A 222 10.24 28.91 -30.47
CA LYS A 222 10.56 29.14 -29.04
C LYS A 222 11.46 28.05 -28.45
N TYR A 223 11.45 26.85 -29.04
CA TYR A 223 12.07 25.66 -28.47
C TYR A 223 13.19 25.08 -29.36
N ILE A 224 13.76 25.91 -30.24
CA ILE A 224 14.91 25.51 -31.06
C ILE A 224 16.16 25.45 -30.18
N ASP A 225 16.87 24.33 -30.28
CA ASP A 225 18.12 24.09 -29.58
C ASP A 225 19.29 24.70 -30.36
N THR A 226 19.39 26.03 -30.38
CA THR A 226 20.44 26.75 -31.12
C THR A 226 21.67 27.10 -30.30
N ARG A 227 21.69 26.75 -29.00
CA ARG A 227 22.77 27.11 -28.10
C ARG A 227 23.74 25.95 -27.98
N ASP A 228 25.02 26.24 -28.10
CA ASP A 228 26.06 25.29 -27.70
C ASP A 228 25.83 24.84 -26.25
N PRO A 229 26.11 23.58 -25.90
CA PRO A 229 26.01 23.11 -24.53
C PRO A 229 26.81 24.03 -23.61
N ALA A 230 26.16 24.53 -22.57
CA ALA A 230 26.79 25.42 -21.60
C ALA A 230 28.01 24.69 -20.98
N PRO A 231 29.19 25.30 -20.87
CA PRO A 231 30.40 24.64 -20.37
C PRO A 231 30.22 24.09 -18.94
N GLN A 232 29.30 24.66 -18.18
CA GLN A 232 28.90 24.22 -16.84
C GLN A 232 28.36 22.78 -16.82
N PHE A 233 27.80 22.27 -17.92
CA PHE A 233 27.31 20.88 -17.96
C PHE A 233 28.41 19.84 -17.80
N GLU A 234 29.68 20.21 -17.96
CA GLU A 234 30.81 19.30 -17.84
C GLU A 234 31.88 19.79 -16.84
N ASP A 235 31.64 20.90 -16.13
CA ASP A 235 32.61 21.47 -15.18
C ASP A 235 32.64 20.67 -13.87
N PRO A 236 33.70 19.90 -13.57
CA PRO A 236 33.71 19.05 -12.39
C PRO A 236 33.75 19.81 -11.05
N ASN A 237 33.91 21.14 -11.07
CA ASN A 237 34.04 21.97 -9.87
C ASN A 237 32.69 22.48 -9.32
N ILE A 238 31.57 22.13 -9.95
CA ILE A 238 30.22 22.52 -9.52
C ILE A 238 29.36 21.30 -9.17
N TYR A 239 28.13 21.54 -8.70
CA TYR A 239 27.29 20.49 -8.10
C TYR A 239 26.38 19.84 -9.13
N HIS A 240 26.71 18.61 -9.54
CA HIS A 240 25.96 17.85 -10.53
C HIS A 240 24.95 16.87 -9.93
N TYR A 241 23.74 16.89 -10.47
CA TYR A 241 22.62 16.04 -10.07
C TYR A 241 22.14 15.23 -11.27
N ALA A 242 21.96 13.91 -11.10
CA ALA A 242 21.35 13.05 -12.10
C ALA A 242 19.92 12.70 -11.67
N ILE A 243 18.95 12.98 -12.54
CA ILE A 243 17.52 12.72 -12.33
C ILE A 243 16.99 11.97 -13.54
N PHE A 244 16.43 10.77 -13.33
CA PHE A 244 15.89 9.96 -14.41
C PHE A 244 14.38 9.81 -14.26
N SER A 245 13.61 10.34 -15.21
CA SER A 245 12.15 10.43 -15.09
C SER A 245 11.44 10.47 -16.44
N ASP A 246 10.31 9.76 -16.52
CA ASP A 246 9.31 9.83 -17.60
C ASP A 246 8.13 10.74 -17.21
N ASN A 247 8.23 11.38 -16.05
CA ASN A 247 7.19 12.21 -15.45
C ASN A 247 7.70 13.63 -15.26
N VAL A 248 7.22 14.53 -16.13
CA VAL A 248 7.58 15.96 -16.14
C VAL A 248 7.36 16.62 -14.79
N LEU A 249 6.22 16.32 -14.15
CA LEU A 249 5.86 16.96 -12.88
C LEU A 249 6.68 16.41 -11.70
N ALA A 250 7.02 15.12 -11.72
CA ALA A 250 7.89 14.52 -10.72
C ALA A 250 9.31 15.10 -10.81
N ALA A 251 9.88 15.15 -12.01
CA ALA A 251 11.20 15.73 -12.26
C ALA A 251 11.26 17.21 -11.85
N SER A 252 10.22 17.98 -12.18
CA SER A 252 10.17 19.39 -11.82
C SER A 252 10.11 19.62 -10.31
N VAL A 253 9.39 18.79 -9.56
CA VAL A 253 9.37 18.88 -8.09
C VAL A 253 10.74 18.57 -7.48
N VAL A 254 11.47 17.57 -7.99
CA VAL A 254 12.84 17.29 -7.51
C VAL A 254 13.75 18.50 -7.74
N VAL A 255 13.75 19.05 -8.97
CA VAL A 255 14.56 20.22 -9.31
C VAL A 255 14.14 21.45 -8.49
N ASN A 256 12.85 21.78 -8.45
CA ASN A 256 12.31 22.93 -7.72
C ASN A 256 12.63 22.84 -6.22
N SER A 257 12.47 21.66 -5.62
CA SER A 257 12.76 21.46 -4.21
C SER A 257 14.26 21.54 -3.91
N ALA A 258 15.12 21.03 -4.79
CA ALA A 258 16.56 21.16 -4.63
C ALA A 258 17.01 22.62 -4.75
N VAL A 259 16.54 23.32 -5.77
CA VAL A 259 16.87 24.73 -6.03
C VAL A 259 16.35 25.65 -4.93
N ALA A 260 15.11 25.47 -4.48
CA ALA A 260 14.50 26.32 -3.45
C ALA A 260 15.20 26.21 -2.08
N ASN A 261 15.91 25.11 -1.82
CA ASN A 261 16.64 24.88 -0.57
C ASN A 261 18.17 25.02 -0.74
N ALA A 262 18.66 25.31 -1.95
CA ALA A 262 20.08 25.49 -2.21
C ALA A 262 20.57 26.88 -1.73
N LYS A 263 21.78 26.93 -1.19
CA LYS A 263 22.42 28.20 -0.80
C LYS A 263 22.96 29.01 -1.97
N GLU A 264 23.50 28.34 -2.99
CA GLU A 264 24.12 28.95 -4.17
C GLU A 264 23.54 28.33 -5.45
N PRO A 265 22.27 28.60 -5.80
CA PRO A 265 21.56 27.89 -6.88
C PRO A 265 22.22 27.94 -8.27
N GLU A 266 23.04 28.93 -8.53
CA GLU A 266 23.84 29.11 -9.75
C GLU A 266 24.94 28.06 -9.93
N LYS A 267 25.39 27.42 -8.83
CA LYS A 267 26.40 26.34 -8.87
C LYS A 267 25.80 24.94 -9.07
N HIS A 268 24.49 24.84 -9.28
CA HIS A 268 23.80 23.57 -9.40
C HIS A 268 23.48 23.25 -10.85
N VAL A 269 23.81 22.03 -11.26
CA VAL A 269 23.54 21.47 -12.60
C VAL A 269 22.67 20.24 -12.47
N PHE A 270 21.50 20.27 -13.10
CA PHE A 270 20.57 19.15 -13.12
C PHE A 270 20.57 18.49 -14.49
N HIS A 271 21.05 17.26 -14.55
CA HIS A 271 20.95 16.40 -15.73
C HIS A 271 19.69 15.54 -15.62
N VAL A 272 18.65 15.96 -16.35
CA VAL A 272 17.38 15.25 -16.44
C VAL A 272 17.41 14.35 -17.66
N VAL A 273 17.37 13.03 -17.45
CA VAL A 273 17.30 12.05 -18.54
C VAL A 273 15.91 11.43 -18.58
N THR A 274 15.33 11.41 -19.78
CA THR A 274 13.96 10.95 -20.02
C THR A 274 13.90 10.09 -21.27
N ASP A 275 12.84 9.32 -21.44
CA ASP A 275 12.57 8.62 -22.71
C ASP A 275 12.25 9.60 -23.85
N LYS A 276 12.37 9.11 -25.09
CA LYS A 276 12.03 9.87 -26.31
C LYS A 276 10.61 10.42 -26.33
N MET A 277 9.66 9.72 -25.71
CA MET A 277 8.25 10.11 -25.74
C MET A 277 7.98 11.35 -24.88
N ASN A 278 8.71 11.51 -23.78
CA ASN A 278 8.57 12.63 -22.85
C ASN A 278 9.65 13.70 -23.03
N PHE A 279 10.69 13.44 -23.82
CA PHE A 279 11.82 14.35 -24.07
C PHE A 279 11.41 15.79 -24.33
N TRP A 280 10.55 16.00 -25.33
CA TRP A 280 10.14 17.35 -25.69
C TRP A 280 9.19 18.00 -24.69
N ALA A 281 8.31 17.22 -24.05
CA ALA A 281 7.48 17.73 -22.97
C ALA A 281 8.33 18.23 -21.79
N MET A 282 9.35 17.44 -21.42
CA MET A 282 10.32 17.78 -20.38
C MET A 282 11.12 19.05 -20.74
N LYS A 283 11.60 19.15 -21.99
CA LYS A 283 12.30 20.35 -22.46
C LYS A 283 11.44 21.59 -22.44
N VAL A 284 10.22 21.51 -22.97
CA VAL A 284 9.27 22.64 -23.00
C VAL A 284 8.99 23.11 -21.58
N TRP A 285 8.75 22.18 -20.65
CA TRP A 285 8.50 22.51 -19.25
C TRP A 285 9.64 23.34 -18.65
N PHE A 286 10.88 22.87 -18.72
CA PHE A 286 12.02 23.59 -18.12
C PHE A 286 12.40 24.88 -18.85
N ILE A 287 12.04 25.03 -20.13
CA ILE A 287 12.18 26.30 -20.87
C ILE A 287 11.10 27.30 -20.43
N MET A 288 9.86 26.86 -20.25
CA MET A 288 8.74 27.73 -19.83
C MET A 288 8.78 28.09 -18.36
N ARG A 289 9.25 27.17 -17.51
CA ARG A 289 9.29 27.27 -16.04
C ARG A 289 10.68 26.92 -15.50
N PRO A 290 11.70 27.72 -15.82
CA PRO A 290 12.99 27.57 -15.13
C PRO A 290 12.78 27.89 -13.63
N PRO A 291 13.27 27.05 -12.71
CA PRO A 291 13.08 27.24 -11.26
C PRO A 291 13.66 28.57 -10.78
N ASN A 292 14.76 29.01 -11.40
CA ASN A 292 15.30 30.36 -11.34
C ASN A 292 16.10 30.62 -12.65
N ASN A 293 16.50 31.86 -12.90
CA ASN A 293 17.23 32.22 -14.12
C ASN A 293 18.73 31.85 -14.11
N THR A 294 19.22 31.19 -13.06
CA THR A 294 20.65 30.98 -12.80
C THR A 294 21.08 29.53 -12.76
N THR A 295 20.17 28.60 -12.47
CA THR A 295 20.43 27.17 -12.36
C THR A 295 20.52 26.54 -13.75
N HIS A 296 21.47 25.61 -13.91
CA HIS A 296 21.71 24.93 -15.17
C HIS A 296 20.90 23.63 -15.23
N ILE A 297 20.08 23.46 -16.28
CA ILE A 297 19.27 22.26 -16.48
C ILE A 297 19.54 21.72 -17.88
N GLU A 298 20.01 20.47 -17.93
CA GLU A 298 20.23 19.72 -19.16
C GLU A 298 19.16 18.64 -19.27
N VAL A 299 18.40 18.63 -20.35
CA VAL A 299 17.43 17.56 -20.65
C VAL A 299 17.98 16.73 -21.80
N LYS A 300 18.19 15.42 -21.57
CA LYS A 300 18.69 14.46 -22.57
C LYS A 300 17.71 13.29 -22.74
N ALA A 301 17.65 12.76 -23.96
CA ALA A 301 16.94 11.52 -24.22
C ALA A 301 17.84 10.32 -23.89
N VAL A 302 17.26 9.19 -23.50
CA VAL A 302 18.02 7.93 -23.31
C VAL A 302 18.77 7.55 -24.59
N GLU A 303 18.15 7.80 -25.74
CA GLU A 303 18.67 7.49 -27.08
C GLU A 303 19.89 8.32 -27.48
N ASP A 304 20.17 9.43 -26.80
CA ASP A 304 21.35 10.26 -27.06
C ASP A 304 22.65 9.56 -26.60
N TYR A 305 22.55 8.57 -25.71
CA TYR A 305 23.68 7.79 -25.22
C TYR A 305 23.91 6.56 -26.11
N THR A 306 24.77 6.71 -27.12
CA THR A 306 25.03 5.67 -28.14
C THR A 306 25.55 4.34 -27.58
N PHE A 307 26.18 4.35 -26.41
CA PHE A 307 26.63 3.12 -25.72
C PHE A 307 25.46 2.30 -25.13
N LEU A 308 24.28 2.88 -24.95
CA LEU A 308 23.09 2.20 -24.43
C LEU A 308 22.40 1.35 -25.50
N ASN A 309 23.07 0.29 -25.92
CA ASN A 309 22.56 -0.68 -26.89
C ASN A 309 22.68 -2.11 -26.35
N SER A 310 21.96 -3.06 -26.96
CA SER A 310 21.94 -4.46 -26.50
C SER A 310 23.27 -5.20 -26.65
N SER A 311 24.23 -4.68 -27.42
CA SER A 311 25.58 -5.24 -27.48
C SER A 311 26.38 -4.97 -26.21
N TYR A 312 26.14 -3.83 -25.55
CA TYR A 312 26.87 -3.43 -24.35
C TYR A 312 26.05 -3.60 -23.05
N VAL A 313 24.74 -3.33 -23.07
CA VAL A 313 23.88 -3.31 -21.88
C VAL A 313 23.16 -4.65 -21.70
N PRO A 314 23.48 -5.46 -20.67
CA PRO A 314 22.88 -6.78 -20.49
C PRO A 314 21.35 -6.76 -20.34
N VAL A 315 20.81 -5.73 -19.69
CA VAL A 315 19.36 -5.62 -19.47
C VAL A 315 18.61 -5.38 -20.78
N LEU A 316 19.16 -4.57 -21.69
CA LEU A 316 18.59 -4.37 -23.03
C LEU A 316 18.62 -5.67 -23.83
N ARG A 317 19.75 -6.39 -23.79
CA ARG A 317 19.86 -7.72 -24.42
C ARG A 317 18.83 -8.72 -23.87
N GLN A 318 18.60 -8.71 -22.56
CA GLN A 318 17.59 -9.55 -21.91
C GLN A 318 16.17 -9.16 -22.33
N LEU A 319 15.89 -7.86 -22.46
CA LEU A 319 14.59 -7.32 -22.89
C LEU A 319 14.22 -7.66 -24.33
N GLU A 320 15.22 -7.76 -25.20
CA GLU A 320 15.04 -8.20 -26.59
C GLU A 320 14.75 -9.71 -26.70
N SER A 321 14.98 -10.49 -25.63
CA SER A 321 14.73 -11.93 -25.66
C SER A 321 13.23 -12.28 -25.56
N ALA A 322 12.75 -13.10 -26.49
CA ALA A 322 11.34 -13.53 -26.56
C ALA A 322 10.84 -14.22 -25.28
N ASN A 323 11.72 -14.94 -24.58
CA ASN A 323 11.40 -15.63 -23.33
C ASN A 323 11.12 -14.67 -22.17
N LEU A 324 11.84 -13.55 -22.08
CA LEU A 324 11.54 -12.52 -21.09
C LEU A 324 10.26 -11.76 -21.45
N GLN A 325 10.07 -11.41 -22.73
CA GLN A 325 8.83 -10.76 -23.16
C GLN A 325 7.62 -11.63 -22.77
N LYS A 326 7.71 -12.94 -22.97
CA LYS A 326 6.69 -13.90 -22.53
C LYS A 326 6.47 -13.87 -21.01
N PHE A 327 7.53 -13.94 -20.19
CA PHE A 327 7.43 -13.95 -18.72
C PHE A 327 6.81 -12.67 -18.12
N TYR A 328 7.11 -11.49 -18.69
CA TYR A 328 6.62 -10.21 -18.17
C TYR A 328 5.28 -9.76 -18.79
N PHE A 329 5.03 -10.08 -20.06
CA PHE A 329 3.85 -9.60 -20.79
C PHE A 329 2.73 -10.66 -20.97
N GLU A 330 2.93 -11.93 -20.59
CA GLU A 330 1.82 -12.90 -20.59
C GLU A 330 0.82 -12.66 -19.45
N ASN A 331 -0.29 -12.02 -19.83
CA ASN A 331 -1.50 -11.83 -19.03
C ASN A 331 -2.33 -13.11 -18.95
N GLN A 332 -1.88 -14.14 -18.23
CA GLN A 332 -2.82 -15.16 -17.74
C GLN A 332 -3.49 -14.66 -16.45
N MET A 333 -4.69 -14.09 -16.59
CA MET A 333 -5.57 -13.65 -15.50
C MET A 333 -5.88 -14.76 -14.48
N GLU A 334 -5.81 -16.04 -14.89
CA GLU A 334 -6.14 -17.18 -14.03
C GLU A 334 -5.10 -17.50 -12.95
N ASN A 335 -3.82 -17.12 -13.14
CA ASN A 335 -2.77 -17.37 -12.16
C ASN A 335 -2.57 -16.21 -11.16
N ALA A 336 -3.17 -15.04 -11.43
CA ALA A 336 -3.06 -13.85 -10.59
C ALA A 336 -3.75 -14.01 -9.22
N THR A 337 -4.77 -14.87 -9.11
CA THR A 337 -5.50 -15.07 -7.84
C THR A 337 -4.81 -16.05 -6.89
N LYS A 338 -3.85 -16.84 -7.36
CA LYS A 338 -3.18 -17.90 -6.58
C LYS A 338 -1.96 -17.41 -5.80
N ASP A 339 -1.19 -16.46 -6.33
CA ASP A 339 0.01 -15.93 -5.66
C ASP A 339 0.08 -14.39 -5.72
N ALA A 340 -0.37 -13.73 -4.64
CA ALA A 340 -0.24 -12.28 -4.46
C ALA A 340 1.24 -11.83 -4.37
N THR A 341 2.13 -12.76 -4.04
CA THR A 341 3.59 -12.58 -4.11
C THR A 341 3.98 -12.32 -5.56
N ASN A 342 3.73 -13.26 -6.49
CA ASN A 342 4.09 -13.22 -7.92
C ASN A 342 3.57 -11.97 -8.68
N MET A 343 2.50 -11.31 -8.20
CA MET A 343 1.96 -10.10 -8.82
C MET A 343 2.77 -8.83 -8.55
N LYS A 344 3.45 -8.72 -7.38
CA LYS A 344 4.47 -7.66 -7.19
C LYS A 344 5.55 -7.75 -8.27
N PHE A 345 5.76 -8.94 -8.85
CA PHE A 345 6.83 -9.26 -9.78
C PHE A 345 6.46 -9.10 -11.27
N ARG A 346 5.30 -8.55 -11.61
CA ARG A 346 4.92 -8.22 -13.01
C ARG A 346 4.80 -6.71 -13.22
N ASN A 347 5.85 -5.95 -12.90
CA ASN A 347 5.87 -4.50 -13.14
C ASN A 347 6.87 -4.19 -14.28
N PRO A 348 6.42 -3.63 -15.42
CA PRO A 348 7.30 -3.15 -16.48
C PRO A 348 8.33 -2.13 -15.99
N LYS A 349 8.05 -1.37 -14.92
CA LYS A 349 9.04 -0.45 -14.31
C LYS A 349 10.30 -1.15 -13.79
N TYR A 350 10.24 -2.43 -13.43
CA TYR A 350 11.46 -3.19 -13.04
C TYR A 350 12.35 -3.57 -14.23
N LEU A 351 11.83 -3.39 -15.44
CA LEU A 351 12.57 -3.50 -16.68
C LEU A 351 12.72 -2.13 -17.37
N SER A 352 12.26 -1.04 -16.73
CA SER A 352 12.44 0.29 -17.29
C SER A 352 13.93 0.56 -17.38
N ILE A 353 14.43 0.71 -18.60
CA ILE A 353 15.83 1.06 -18.87
C ILE A 353 16.24 2.31 -18.09
N MET A 354 15.31 3.25 -17.89
CA MET A 354 15.50 4.46 -17.11
C MET A 354 15.95 4.20 -15.68
N ASN A 355 15.42 3.15 -15.04
CA ASN A 355 15.88 2.75 -13.70
C ASN A 355 17.28 2.14 -13.72
N HIS A 356 17.71 1.55 -14.84
CA HIS A 356 19.03 0.95 -14.98
C HIS A 356 20.12 1.95 -15.41
N LEU A 357 19.76 3.15 -15.88
CA LEU A 357 20.72 4.23 -16.19
C LEU A 357 21.61 4.59 -14.99
N ARG A 358 21.12 4.37 -13.77
CA ARG A 358 21.88 4.62 -12.54
C ARG A 358 23.16 3.82 -12.42
N PHE A 359 23.33 2.75 -13.23
CA PHE A 359 24.55 1.94 -13.30
C PHE A 359 25.51 2.39 -14.42
N TYR A 360 25.22 3.51 -15.09
CA TYR A 360 26.01 4.03 -16.19
C TYR A 360 26.42 5.49 -15.97
N LEU A 361 26.33 6.00 -14.74
CA LEU A 361 26.65 7.40 -14.42
C LEU A 361 28.08 7.77 -14.81
N ALA A 362 29.03 6.85 -14.65
CA ALA A 362 30.43 7.08 -15.00
C ALA A 362 30.65 7.19 -16.52
N GLU A 363 29.89 6.43 -17.32
CA GLU A 363 29.89 6.46 -18.79
C GLU A 363 29.13 7.68 -19.33
N MET A 364 28.04 8.07 -18.68
CA MET A 364 27.22 9.23 -19.05
C MET A 364 27.97 10.55 -18.80
N TYR A 365 28.78 10.60 -17.74
CA TYR A 365 29.48 11.81 -17.30
C TYR A 365 30.99 11.56 -17.10
N PRO A 366 31.74 11.32 -18.18
CA PRO A 366 33.15 10.92 -18.09
C PRO A 366 34.09 12.00 -17.54
N LYS A 367 33.69 13.28 -17.63
CA LYS A 367 34.48 14.43 -17.15
C LYS A 367 34.24 14.78 -15.68
N LEU A 368 33.19 14.22 -15.06
CA LEU A 368 32.83 14.55 -13.68
C LEU A 368 33.50 13.60 -12.68
N HIS A 369 33.84 14.14 -11.50
CA HIS A 369 34.44 13.38 -10.39
C HIS A 369 33.39 12.84 -9.42
N LYS A 370 32.35 13.62 -9.13
CA LYS A 370 31.29 13.24 -8.19
C LYS A 370 29.93 13.65 -8.76
N ILE A 371 28.90 12.88 -8.42
CA ILE A 371 27.52 13.18 -8.84
C ILE A 371 26.52 12.71 -7.79
N LEU A 372 25.45 13.50 -7.58
CA LEU A 372 24.34 13.09 -6.74
C LEU A 372 23.19 12.54 -7.59
N PHE A 373 22.82 11.29 -7.35
CA PHE A 373 21.63 10.69 -7.97
C PHE A 373 20.39 10.95 -7.11
N LEU A 374 19.31 11.42 -7.72
CA LEU A 374 18.00 11.62 -7.09
C LEU A 374 16.91 10.89 -7.90
N ASP A 375 16.11 10.04 -7.24
CA ASP A 375 14.92 9.46 -7.89
C ASP A 375 13.84 10.56 -8.09
N ASP A 376 12.92 10.37 -9.04
CA ASP A 376 11.86 11.33 -9.39
C ASP A 376 10.78 11.51 -8.31
N ASP A 377 10.75 10.61 -7.33
CA ASP A 377 9.79 10.56 -6.24
C ASP A 377 10.36 11.06 -4.90
N VAL A 378 11.38 11.92 -4.95
CA VAL A 378 11.95 12.59 -3.78
C VAL A 378 11.55 14.06 -3.68
N VAL A 379 11.68 14.61 -2.48
CA VAL A 379 11.62 16.05 -2.21
C VAL A 379 12.84 16.42 -1.39
N VAL A 380 13.59 17.42 -1.86
CA VAL A 380 14.73 17.98 -1.14
C VAL A 380 14.23 19.07 -0.19
N GLN A 381 14.64 19.01 1.08
CA GLN A 381 14.21 19.95 2.12
C GLN A 381 15.38 20.78 2.68
N LYS A 382 16.62 20.44 2.35
CA LYS A 382 17.83 21.12 2.83
C LYS A 382 18.87 21.20 1.72
N ASP A 383 19.79 22.14 1.88
CA ASP A 383 20.98 22.25 1.04
C ASP A 383 21.81 20.96 1.08
N LEU A 384 22.18 20.44 -0.10
CA LEU A 384 22.85 19.15 -0.27
C LEU A 384 24.36 19.28 -0.52
N THR A 385 24.91 20.50 -0.59
CA THR A 385 26.30 20.75 -1.00
C THR A 385 27.32 20.13 -0.06
N ALA A 386 26.98 19.96 1.22
CA ALA A 386 27.83 19.29 2.20
C ALA A 386 28.12 17.80 1.87
N LEU A 387 27.39 17.18 0.93
CA LEU A 387 27.75 15.85 0.41
C LEU A 387 29.04 15.89 -0.42
N TRP A 388 29.35 16.98 -1.11
CA TRP A 388 30.58 17.08 -1.91
C TRP A 388 31.85 17.14 -1.06
N GLU A 389 31.73 17.67 0.15
CA GLU A 389 32.79 17.72 1.16
C GLU A 389 32.91 16.41 1.97
N LEU A 390 32.01 15.44 1.76
CA LEU A 390 32.07 14.16 2.44
C LEU A 390 33.29 13.36 1.96
N ASP A 391 34.16 12.99 2.90
CA ASP A 391 35.19 11.98 2.65
C ASP A 391 34.51 10.62 2.45
N LEU A 392 34.70 9.99 1.29
CA LEU A 392 34.13 8.68 1.00
C LEU A 392 35.05 7.52 1.40
N GLU A 393 36.22 7.78 1.97
CA GLU A 393 37.19 6.74 2.38
C GLU A 393 37.55 5.79 1.23
N GLY A 394 37.65 6.34 0.01
CA GLY A 394 37.87 5.59 -1.22
C GLY A 394 36.71 4.67 -1.65
N LYS A 395 35.52 4.81 -1.05
CA LYS A 395 34.29 4.11 -1.43
C LYS A 395 33.63 4.80 -2.62
N VAL A 396 32.87 4.03 -3.39
CA VAL A 396 32.23 4.47 -4.64
C VAL A 396 30.89 5.17 -4.39
N ASN A 397 30.15 4.75 -3.36
CA ASN A 397 28.77 5.19 -3.10
C ASN A 397 28.62 5.62 -1.65
N ALA A 398 27.98 6.75 -1.38
CA ALA A 398 27.43 7.12 -0.08
C ALA A 398 25.91 6.97 -0.07
N ALA A 399 25.40 6.18 0.87
CA ALA A 399 23.97 5.88 0.96
C ALA A 399 23.51 5.66 2.40
N VAL A 400 22.23 5.94 2.67
CA VAL A 400 21.62 5.66 3.98
C VAL A 400 21.27 4.18 4.10
N GLU A 401 21.77 3.58 5.17
CA GLU A 401 21.44 2.20 5.56
C GLU A 401 19.99 2.09 6.08
N THR A 402 19.30 1.06 5.61
CA THR A 402 17.86 0.82 5.89
C THR A 402 17.61 -0.37 6.83
N CYS A 403 18.64 -1.12 7.19
CA CYS A 403 18.47 -2.28 8.05
C CYS A 403 18.10 -1.91 9.50
N PHE A 404 17.27 -2.76 10.09
CA PHE A 404 16.92 -2.71 11.51
C PHE A 404 16.78 -4.13 12.04
N GLY A 405 17.64 -4.55 12.97
CA GLY A 405 17.70 -5.94 13.41
C GLY A 405 17.94 -6.89 12.22
N SER A 406 17.01 -7.83 11.98
CA SER A 406 17.01 -8.76 10.84
C SER A 406 16.32 -8.21 9.58
N PHE A 407 15.68 -7.04 9.64
CA PHE A 407 15.01 -6.44 8.49
C PHE A 407 16.00 -5.74 7.56
N HIS A 408 15.68 -5.75 6.26
CA HIS A 408 16.48 -5.14 5.19
C HIS A 408 17.96 -5.55 5.22
N ARG A 409 18.20 -6.84 5.49
CA ARG A 409 19.49 -7.49 5.31
C ARG A 409 19.59 -8.11 3.92
N TYR A 410 20.81 -8.37 3.45
CA TYR A 410 21.06 -8.89 2.09
C TYR A 410 20.31 -10.20 1.80
N ASP A 411 20.12 -11.06 2.82
CA ASP A 411 19.33 -12.30 2.72
C ASP A 411 17.85 -12.11 2.37
N ASN A 412 17.30 -10.91 2.54
CA ASN A 412 15.94 -10.57 2.10
C ASN A 412 15.86 -10.22 0.60
N TYR A 413 17.00 -9.98 -0.04
CA TYR A 413 17.09 -9.49 -1.43
C TYR A 413 17.71 -10.48 -2.40
N MET A 414 18.57 -11.38 -1.89
CA MET A 414 19.36 -12.31 -2.70
C MET A 414 19.20 -13.74 -2.22
N ASN A 415 19.38 -14.69 -3.13
CA ASN A 415 19.29 -16.11 -2.85
C ASN A 415 20.63 -16.64 -2.29
N PHE A 416 20.80 -16.63 -0.98
CA PHE A 416 21.97 -17.19 -0.29
C PHE A 416 22.07 -18.72 -0.31
N SER A 417 21.09 -19.42 -0.88
CA SER A 417 21.23 -20.85 -1.19
C SER A 417 22.09 -21.07 -2.44
N HIS A 418 22.26 -20.05 -3.28
CA HIS A 418 23.09 -20.12 -4.48
C HIS A 418 24.58 -19.93 -4.11
N PRO A 419 25.49 -20.84 -4.53
CA PRO A 419 26.91 -20.79 -4.16
C PRO A 419 27.58 -19.44 -4.50
N LEU A 420 27.33 -18.92 -5.71
CA LEU A 420 27.90 -17.64 -6.17
C LEU A 420 27.61 -16.45 -5.23
N ILE A 421 26.41 -16.39 -4.63
CA ILE A 421 26.06 -15.33 -3.67
C ILE A 421 26.71 -15.62 -2.31
N LYS A 422 26.59 -16.87 -1.84
CA LYS A 422 27.07 -17.30 -0.53
C LYS A 422 28.58 -17.12 -0.35
N GLU A 423 29.36 -17.34 -1.41
CA GLU A 423 30.82 -17.25 -1.37
C GLU A 423 31.33 -15.80 -1.40
N ARG A 424 30.58 -14.87 -2.01
CA ARG A 424 31.03 -13.48 -2.22
C ARG A 424 30.48 -12.49 -1.20
N MET A 425 29.35 -12.80 -0.56
CA MET A 425 28.64 -11.85 0.30
C MET A 425 28.27 -12.41 1.66
N ASN A 426 28.09 -11.49 2.61
CA ASN A 426 27.56 -11.80 3.93
C ASN A 426 26.03 -11.63 3.94
N PRO A 427 25.23 -12.67 4.29
CA PRO A 427 23.77 -12.56 4.37
C PRO A 427 23.30 -11.48 5.36
N LYS A 428 24.09 -11.19 6.38
CA LYS A 428 23.78 -10.19 7.42
C LYS A 428 24.25 -8.77 7.09
N ALA A 429 24.82 -8.55 5.91
CA ALA A 429 25.16 -7.20 5.48
C ALA A 429 23.91 -6.30 5.48
N CYS A 430 24.09 -5.04 5.86
CA CYS A 430 23.01 -4.06 5.90
C CYS A 430 22.70 -3.57 4.49
N ALA A 431 21.44 -3.61 4.06
CA ALA A 431 21.05 -2.97 2.81
C ALA A 431 20.88 -1.46 3.00
N TRP A 432 21.24 -0.71 1.97
CA TRP A 432 20.91 0.70 1.80
C TRP A 432 19.79 0.84 0.76
N ALA A 433 19.34 2.07 0.50
CA ALA A 433 18.31 2.31 -0.50
C ALA A 433 18.77 3.27 -1.59
N TYR A 434 18.22 3.05 -2.78
CA TYR A 434 18.27 4.07 -3.82
C TYR A 434 17.29 5.21 -3.53
N GLY A 435 17.57 6.38 -4.09
CA GLY A 435 16.67 7.54 -4.08
C GLY A 435 17.40 8.84 -3.81
N MET A 436 18.43 8.76 -2.97
CA MET A 436 19.46 9.79 -2.85
C MET A 436 20.77 9.07 -2.59
N ASN A 437 21.66 9.07 -3.58
CA ASN A 437 22.93 8.36 -3.52
C ASN A 437 24.02 9.23 -4.11
N PHE A 438 25.09 9.41 -3.36
CA PHE A 438 26.22 10.23 -3.77
C PHE A 438 27.34 9.33 -4.27
N PHE A 439 27.77 9.54 -5.52
CA PHE A 439 28.74 8.68 -6.17
C PHE A 439 30.06 9.39 -6.45
N ASP A 440 31.16 8.72 -6.13
CA ASP A 440 32.50 9.04 -6.63
C ASP A 440 32.73 8.29 -7.94
N LEU A 441 32.75 9.03 -9.04
CA LEU A 441 32.88 8.50 -10.38
C LEU A 441 34.32 8.07 -10.69
N ASP A 442 35.32 8.62 -10.02
CA ASP A 442 36.71 8.18 -10.17
C ASP A 442 36.93 6.83 -9.50
N ALA A 443 36.44 6.68 -8.27
CA ALA A 443 36.43 5.40 -7.56
C ALA A 443 35.59 4.36 -8.33
N TRP A 444 34.44 4.76 -8.89
CA TRP A 444 33.62 3.90 -9.74
C TRP A 444 34.40 3.34 -10.91
N ARG A 445 35.09 4.19 -11.67
CA ARG A 445 35.91 3.81 -12.82
C ARG A 445 37.06 2.88 -12.40
N LYS A 446 37.72 3.20 -11.28
CA LYS A 446 38.81 2.38 -10.71
C LYS A 446 38.35 0.97 -10.30
N GLU A 447 37.20 0.88 -9.63
CA GLU A 447 36.61 -0.37 -9.15
C GLU A 447 35.80 -1.10 -10.24
N ARG A 448 35.66 -0.52 -11.44
CA ARG A 448 34.99 -1.12 -12.60
C ARG A 448 33.55 -1.54 -12.28
N CYS A 449 32.82 -0.66 -11.58
CA CYS A 449 31.50 -1.01 -11.06
C CYS A 449 30.47 -1.29 -12.16
N THR A 450 30.59 -0.67 -13.32
CA THR A 450 29.70 -0.96 -14.47
C THR A 450 29.91 -2.38 -14.97
N GLU A 451 31.16 -2.85 -15.06
CA GLU A 451 31.45 -4.23 -15.44
C GLU A 451 31.01 -5.24 -14.38
N GLU A 452 31.16 -4.92 -13.09
CA GLU A 452 30.63 -5.75 -12.01
C GLU A 452 29.09 -5.86 -12.10
N TYR A 453 28.41 -4.74 -12.36
CA TYR A 453 26.97 -4.73 -12.65
C TYR A 453 26.62 -5.62 -13.86
N HIS A 454 27.40 -5.56 -14.95
CA HIS A 454 27.17 -6.41 -16.11
C HIS A 454 27.36 -7.90 -15.78
N PHE A 455 28.43 -8.23 -15.05
CA PHE A 455 28.70 -9.59 -14.58
C PHE A 455 27.50 -10.15 -13.84
N TRP A 456 26.96 -9.42 -12.86
CA TRP A 456 25.82 -9.88 -12.08
C TRP A 456 24.55 -10.00 -12.92
N GLN A 457 24.27 -9.06 -13.81
CA GLN A 457 23.10 -9.14 -14.68
C GLN A 457 23.14 -10.34 -15.62
N ASN A 458 24.30 -10.63 -16.20
CA ASN A 458 24.52 -11.82 -17.04
C ASN A 458 24.31 -13.11 -16.24
N ASN A 459 24.83 -13.17 -15.02
CA ASN A 459 24.66 -14.35 -14.15
C ASN A 459 23.24 -14.52 -13.58
N ASN A 460 22.40 -13.49 -13.65
CA ASN A 460 21.01 -13.52 -13.19
C ASN A 460 19.98 -13.50 -14.33
N GLU A 461 20.35 -13.91 -15.55
CA GLU A 461 19.42 -14.04 -16.69
C GLU A 461 18.23 -14.96 -16.36
N ASN A 462 18.48 -16.03 -15.59
CA ASN A 462 17.47 -17.00 -15.14
C ASN A 462 16.72 -16.61 -13.85
N ARG A 463 17.02 -15.45 -13.25
CA ARG A 463 16.41 -14.94 -12.00
C ARG A 463 16.57 -15.87 -10.78
N LEU A 464 17.66 -16.63 -10.73
CA LEU A 464 17.99 -17.51 -9.60
C LEU A 464 18.77 -16.81 -8.48
N LEU A 465 19.50 -15.72 -8.78
CA LEU A 465 20.29 -14.97 -7.80
C LEU A 465 19.43 -13.95 -7.05
N TRP A 466 18.59 -13.21 -7.76
CA TRP A 466 17.52 -12.37 -7.20
C TRP A 466 16.35 -12.32 -8.18
N LYS A 467 15.18 -11.94 -7.68
CA LYS A 467 13.96 -11.94 -8.50
C LYS A 467 13.88 -10.72 -9.41
N LEU A 468 13.73 -9.51 -8.87
CA LEU A 468 13.48 -8.29 -9.66
C LEU A 468 13.93 -7.02 -8.97
N GLY A 469 13.94 -5.94 -9.76
CA GLY A 469 14.23 -4.58 -9.32
C GLY A 469 15.70 -4.24 -9.41
N THR A 470 16.00 -2.96 -9.19
CA THR A 470 17.34 -2.39 -9.27
C THR A 470 18.07 -2.37 -7.93
N LEU A 471 17.35 -2.52 -6.81
CA LEU A 471 17.99 -2.55 -5.50
C LEU A 471 18.92 -3.77 -5.31
N PRO A 472 18.51 -5.03 -5.57
CA PRO A 472 19.44 -6.16 -5.47
C PRO A 472 20.71 -6.01 -6.33
N PRO A 473 20.65 -5.64 -7.63
CA PRO A 473 21.86 -5.41 -8.42
C PRO A 473 22.67 -4.18 -7.93
N GLY A 474 22.05 -3.19 -7.28
CA GLY A 474 22.80 -2.13 -6.59
C GLY A 474 23.60 -2.64 -5.41
N LEU A 475 22.94 -3.34 -4.49
CA LEU A 475 23.55 -3.88 -3.28
C LEU A 475 24.74 -4.80 -3.57
N ILE A 476 24.64 -5.58 -4.64
CA ILE A 476 25.68 -6.52 -5.06
C ILE A 476 26.84 -5.83 -5.77
N THR A 477 26.56 -4.90 -6.70
CA THR A 477 27.59 -4.13 -7.41
C THR A 477 28.44 -3.28 -6.47
N TYR A 478 27.82 -2.66 -5.45
CA TYR A 478 28.54 -1.80 -4.51
C TYR A 478 28.86 -2.49 -3.17
N TYR A 479 28.90 -3.83 -3.14
CA TYR A 479 29.18 -4.56 -1.92
C TYR A 479 30.60 -4.23 -1.40
N LYS A 480 30.69 -3.78 -0.14
CA LYS A 480 31.91 -3.26 0.52
C LYS A 480 32.49 -1.97 -0.08
N THR A 481 31.89 -1.41 -1.13
CA THR A 481 32.28 -0.12 -1.73
C THR A 481 31.23 0.97 -1.48
N THR A 482 30.33 0.76 -0.53
CA THR A 482 29.37 1.77 -0.05
C THR A 482 29.78 2.28 1.33
N LYS A 483 29.84 3.62 1.50
CA LYS A 483 29.96 4.31 2.79
C LYS A 483 28.57 4.61 3.35
N PRO A 484 28.22 4.13 4.56
CA PRO A 484 26.97 4.51 5.20
C PRO A 484 27.02 5.97 5.63
N ILE A 485 25.94 6.72 5.39
CA ILE A 485 25.77 8.11 5.85
C ILE A 485 24.61 8.24 6.83
N ASP A 486 24.56 9.36 7.56
CA ASP A 486 23.55 9.61 8.59
C ASP A 486 22.11 9.52 8.04
N LYS A 487 21.19 8.97 8.85
CA LYS A 487 19.79 8.76 8.46
C LYS A 487 19.04 10.07 8.20
N SER A 488 19.51 11.20 8.71
CA SER A 488 18.96 12.52 8.41
C SER A 488 19.15 12.91 6.94
N TRP A 489 20.04 12.25 6.19
CA TRP A 489 20.24 12.58 4.78
C TRP A 489 19.08 12.10 3.90
N HIS A 490 18.52 10.92 4.17
CA HIS A 490 17.51 10.29 3.32
C HIS A 490 16.49 9.51 4.16
N VAL A 491 15.26 10.03 4.24
CA VAL A 491 14.14 9.39 4.94
C VAL A 491 13.18 8.76 3.94
N LEU A 492 12.98 7.45 4.09
CA LEU A 492 12.17 6.64 3.20
C LEU A 492 10.80 6.29 3.80
N GLY A 493 9.88 5.94 2.92
CA GLY A 493 8.64 5.24 3.22
C GLY A 493 7.38 6.06 2.97
N LEU A 494 7.50 7.30 2.48
CA LEU A 494 6.35 8.18 2.30
C LEU A 494 5.38 7.67 1.21
N GLY A 495 5.75 6.63 0.45
CA GLY A 495 4.89 5.96 -0.52
C GLY A 495 4.29 4.62 -0.04
N TYR A 496 4.49 4.20 1.21
CA TYR A 496 3.85 2.99 1.76
C TYR A 496 3.69 2.91 3.30
N ASN A 497 4.42 3.70 4.08
CA ASN A 497 4.41 3.64 5.55
C ASN A 497 3.64 4.83 6.16
N PRO A 498 2.44 4.63 6.72
CA PRO A 498 1.65 5.71 7.31
C PRO A 498 2.16 6.20 8.67
N ASN A 499 3.16 5.54 9.27
CA ASN A 499 3.62 5.77 10.64
C ASN A 499 5.08 6.22 10.69
N ILE A 500 5.50 7.09 9.77
CA ILE A 500 6.82 7.70 9.83
C ILE A 500 6.76 8.83 10.86
N ASP A 501 7.76 8.86 11.74
CA ASP A 501 7.91 9.90 12.74
C ASP A 501 8.05 11.28 12.07
N GLN A 502 7.19 12.21 12.48
CA GLN A 502 7.10 13.55 11.92
C GLN A 502 8.43 14.32 12.10
N GLU A 503 9.09 14.17 13.25
CA GLU A 503 10.38 14.83 13.52
C GLU A 503 11.46 14.35 12.55
N LYS A 504 11.44 13.07 12.18
CA LYS A 504 12.37 12.53 11.18
C LYS A 504 12.10 13.09 9.79
N ILE A 505 10.83 13.28 9.43
CA ILE A 505 10.48 13.90 8.14
C ILE A 505 10.98 15.36 8.13
N GLU A 506 10.70 16.14 9.17
CA GLU A 506 11.08 17.57 9.24
C GLU A 506 12.59 17.79 9.27
N THR A 507 13.35 16.89 9.90
CA THR A 507 14.80 16.99 10.01
C THR A 507 15.56 16.40 8.81
N ALA A 508 14.90 15.66 7.93
CA ALA A 508 15.53 15.03 6.78
C ALA A 508 15.98 16.04 5.71
N ALA A 509 17.14 15.81 5.09
CA ALA A 509 17.60 16.56 3.93
C ALA A 509 16.80 16.17 2.67
N VAL A 510 16.53 14.87 2.50
CA VAL A 510 15.70 14.34 1.41
C VAL A 510 14.64 13.38 1.96
N ILE A 511 13.39 13.56 1.56
CA ILE A 511 12.29 12.65 1.87
C ILE A 511 11.86 11.92 0.60
N HIS A 512 11.52 10.64 0.73
CA HIS A 512 11.34 9.74 -0.40
C HIS A 512 9.98 9.05 -0.37
N TYR A 513 9.19 9.24 -1.43
CA TYR A 513 7.92 8.57 -1.68
C TYR A 513 8.12 7.19 -2.35
N ASN A 514 9.16 6.46 -1.94
CA ASN A 514 9.36 5.09 -2.39
C ASN A 514 8.16 4.23 -1.99
N GLY A 515 7.78 3.29 -2.86
CA GLY A 515 6.54 2.53 -2.77
C GLY A 515 5.54 2.86 -3.87
N ASN A 516 4.30 2.43 -3.70
CA ASN A 516 3.26 2.52 -4.73
C ASN A 516 2.37 3.77 -4.59
N MET A 517 2.29 4.37 -3.41
CA MET A 517 1.42 5.52 -3.12
C MET A 517 2.16 6.83 -3.46
N LYS A 518 2.49 7.01 -4.74
CA LYS A 518 3.21 8.20 -5.23
C LYS A 518 2.39 9.49 -5.05
N PRO A 519 3.03 10.65 -4.81
CA PRO A 519 2.34 11.88 -4.44
C PRO A 519 1.46 12.47 -5.56
N TRP A 520 1.76 12.14 -6.81
CA TRP A 520 0.96 12.51 -8.00
C TRP A 520 -0.20 11.55 -8.31
N LEU A 521 -0.44 10.55 -7.46
CA LEU A 521 -1.57 9.62 -7.60
C LEU A 521 -2.68 9.93 -6.59
N ASP A 522 -3.93 9.62 -6.94
CA ASP A 522 -5.06 9.75 -6.01
C ASP A 522 -4.93 8.84 -4.78
N LEU A 523 -4.16 7.76 -4.92
CA LEU A 523 -3.82 6.83 -3.84
C LEU A 523 -2.73 7.37 -2.90
N ALA A 524 -2.18 8.57 -3.12
CA ALA A 524 -1.18 9.16 -2.24
C ALA A 524 -1.65 9.21 -0.78
N MET A 525 -0.74 8.97 0.15
CA MET A 525 -1.05 9.15 1.57
C MET A 525 -1.26 10.64 1.85
N LYS A 526 -2.52 11.00 2.19
CA LYS A 526 -2.94 12.39 2.39
C LYS A 526 -2.05 13.15 3.37
N GLN A 527 -1.60 12.49 4.45
CA GLN A 527 -0.74 13.13 5.45
C GLN A 527 0.62 13.60 4.91
N TYR A 528 1.16 12.97 3.86
CA TYR A 528 2.47 13.33 3.31
C TYR A 528 2.38 14.09 1.99
N LYS A 529 1.20 14.17 1.36
CA LYS A 529 1.03 14.80 0.04
C LYS A 529 1.52 16.26 0.02
N HIS A 530 1.35 16.97 1.12
CA HIS A 530 1.66 18.40 1.24
C HIS A 530 3.15 18.75 1.05
N TYR A 531 4.09 17.87 1.41
CA TYR A 531 5.52 18.13 1.19
C TYR A 531 5.90 18.14 -0.29
N TRP A 532 5.18 17.39 -1.12
CA TRP A 532 5.40 17.34 -2.56
C TRP A 532 4.63 18.46 -3.28
N THR A 533 3.35 18.66 -2.93
CA THR A 533 2.50 19.66 -3.61
C THR A 533 2.99 21.10 -3.42
N ARG A 534 3.74 21.41 -2.36
CA ARG A 534 4.30 22.77 -2.17
C ARG A 534 5.31 23.20 -3.24
N TYR A 535 5.85 22.25 -4.01
CA TYR A 535 6.81 22.49 -5.09
C TYR A 535 6.19 22.33 -6.49
N VAL A 536 4.87 22.08 -6.55
CA VAL A 536 4.10 22.06 -7.79
C VAL A 536 3.66 23.47 -8.13
N ASP A 537 3.95 23.90 -9.36
CA ASP A 537 3.45 25.17 -9.89
C ASP A 537 1.98 25.04 -10.31
N PHE A 538 1.07 25.27 -9.36
CA PHE A 538 -0.38 25.27 -9.60
C PHE A 538 -0.88 26.51 -10.36
N GLU A 539 -0.04 27.53 -10.55
CA GLU A 539 -0.37 28.70 -11.37
C GLU A 539 -0.11 28.43 -12.86
N MET A 540 0.58 27.35 -13.19
CA MET A 540 0.84 26.92 -14.56
C MET A 540 -0.45 26.49 -15.27
N GLU A 541 -0.72 27.10 -16.43
CA GLU A 541 -1.97 26.92 -17.19
C GLU A 541 -2.26 25.45 -17.58
N PHE A 542 -1.25 24.67 -17.92
CA PHE A 542 -1.40 23.25 -18.25
C PHE A 542 -1.68 22.40 -17.01
N ILE A 543 -1.16 22.77 -15.84
CA ILE A 543 -1.49 22.09 -14.58
C ILE A 543 -2.95 22.33 -14.20
N GLN A 544 -3.43 23.58 -14.35
CA GLN A 544 -4.83 23.92 -14.09
C GLN A 544 -5.79 23.21 -15.06
N SER A 545 -5.49 23.24 -16.36
CA SER A 545 -6.35 22.64 -17.38
C SER A 545 -6.35 21.11 -17.38
N CYS A 546 -5.28 20.48 -16.88
CA CYS A 546 -5.18 19.02 -16.75
C CYS A 546 -5.72 18.46 -15.42
N ASN A 547 -6.41 19.27 -14.61
CA ASN A 547 -7.11 18.86 -13.40
C ASN A 547 -6.26 18.03 -12.43
N PHE A 548 -5.03 18.48 -12.13
CA PHE A 548 -4.28 17.89 -11.02
C PHE A 548 -5.04 18.12 -9.72
N GLY A 549 -5.57 17.03 -9.14
CA GLY A 549 -6.55 17.07 -8.06
C GLY A 549 -6.13 17.97 -6.89
N TYR A 550 -6.89 19.06 -6.73
CA TYR A 550 -6.91 19.94 -5.57
C TYR A 550 -7.61 19.26 -4.39
#